data_AF-A0A2V2S1Z9-F1
#
_entry.id   AF-A0A2V2S1Z9-F1
#
_cell.length_a   1.000
_cell.length_b   1.000
_cell.length_c   1.000
_cell.angle_alpha   90.00
_cell.angle_beta   90.00
_cell.angle_gamma   90.00
#
_symmetry.space_group_name_H-M   'P 1'
#
loop_
_entity.id
_entity.type
_entity.pdbx_description
1 polymer ?
#
loop_
_entity_poly.entity_id
_entity_poly.type
_entity_poly.pdbx_seq_one_letter_code
_entity_poly.pdbx_strand_id
1 'polypeptide(L)'
;MKSRKPAVPTKKRKVLIILSNRWNLLQPPKFLEIDCDEDGTIYKERKLPSQPREARYHEVWENDEAKTDFASCHRFKRKYGHKLQKRK
;
A
#
# COMPACT_ATOMS: atom_id res chain seq x y z
N MET A 1 -10.00 -18.07 32.22
CA MET A 1 -9.44 -16.72 31.97
C MET A 1 -10.01 -16.19 30.65
N LYS A 2 -10.51 -14.94 30.66
CA LYS A 2 -11.20 -14.31 29.52
C LYS A 2 -10.20 -13.93 28.42
N SER A 3 -10.54 -14.21 27.17
CA SER A 3 -10.15 -13.33 26.05
C SER A 3 -11.30 -13.28 25.04
N ARG A 4 -12.28 -12.41 25.31
CA ARG A 4 -13.20 -11.96 24.26
C ARG A 4 -12.39 -11.11 23.30
N LYS A 5 -12.06 -11.60 22.11
CA LYS A 5 -11.67 -10.71 21.01
C LYS A 5 -12.97 -10.11 20.47
N PRO A 6 -13.20 -8.79 20.54
CA PRO A 6 -14.31 -8.23 19.82
C PRO A 6 -13.98 -8.35 18.32
N ALA A 7 -14.77 -9.13 17.58
CA ALA A 7 -14.78 -9.10 16.14
C ALA A 7 -15.48 -7.81 15.70
N VAL A 8 -14.78 -6.68 15.79
CA VAL A 8 -15.20 -5.46 15.09
C VAL A 8 -15.02 -5.77 13.60
N PRO A 9 -16.01 -5.52 12.73
CA PRO A 9 -15.77 -5.55 11.29
C PRO A 9 -14.88 -4.35 10.97
N THR A 10 -13.58 -4.53 11.12
CA THR A 10 -12.61 -3.50 10.80
C THR A 10 -12.72 -3.25 9.30
N LYS A 11 -13.03 -2.01 8.89
CA LYS A 11 -13.14 -1.67 7.47
C LYS A 11 -11.82 -2.02 6.81
N LYS A 12 -11.85 -3.02 5.94
CA LYS A 12 -10.68 -3.45 5.18
C LYS A 12 -10.33 -2.38 4.17
N ARG A 13 -9.13 -1.85 4.28
CA ARG A 13 -8.52 -0.93 3.34
C ARG A 13 -7.56 -1.71 2.46
N LYS A 14 -7.54 -1.32 1.20
CA LYS A 14 -6.64 -1.86 0.18
C LYS A 14 -5.76 -0.71 -0.28
N VAL A 15 -4.47 -0.82 -0.02
CA VAL A 15 -3.49 0.23 -0.25
C VAL A 15 -2.53 -0.23 -1.34
N LEU A 16 -2.25 0.65 -2.30
CA LEU A 16 -1.19 0.44 -3.28
C LEU A 16 0.06 1.17 -2.80
N ILE A 17 1.16 0.46 -2.67
CA ILE A 17 2.49 1.03 -2.45
C ILE A 17 3.23 1.04 -3.79
N ILE A 18 3.71 2.21 -4.19
CA ILE A 18 4.60 2.41 -5.33
C ILE A 18 6.01 2.61 -4.78
N LEU A 19 6.90 1.67 -5.07
CA LEU A 19 8.31 1.77 -4.71
C LEU A 19 9.05 2.31 -5.92
N SER A 20 9.42 3.58 -5.87
CA SER A 20 10.21 4.28 -6.89
C SER A 20 11.64 4.53 -6.39
N ASN A 21 12.52 4.89 -7.31
CA ASN A 21 13.90 5.26 -6.99
C ASN A 21 14.11 6.72 -7.39
N ARG A 22 14.24 7.62 -6.40
CA ARG A 22 14.53 9.03 -6.63
C ARG A 22 15.83 9.27 -7.40
N TRP A 23 16.83 8.42 -7.18
CA TRP A 23 18.18 8.58 -7.70
C TRP A 23 18.39 7.90 -9.06
N ASN A 24 17.50 6.97 -9.44
CA ASN A 24 17.54 6.30 -10.74
C ASN A 24 16.13 6.20 -11.34
N LEU A 25 15.77 7.20 -12.14
CA LEU A 25 14.46 7.28 -12.80
C LEU A 25 14.27 6.22 -13.90
N LEU A 26 15.34 5.61 -14.39
CA LEU A 26 15.27 4.53 -15.39
C LEU A 26 14.89 3.19 -14.75
N GLN A 27 15.08 3.04 -13.44
CA GLN A 27 14.67 1.83 -12.75
C GLN A 27 13.13 1.80 -12.68
N PRO A 28 12.49 0.74 -13.21
CA PRO A 28 11.03 0.67 -13.18
C PRO A 28 10.52 0.58 -11.74
N PRO A 29 9.44 1.30 -11.40
CA PRO A 29 8.85 1.23 -10.08
C PRO A 29 8.27 -0.16 -9.80
N LYS A 30 8.33 -0.58 -8.54
CA LYS A 30 7.68 -1.81 -8.07
C LYS A 30 6.35 -1.47 -7.41
N PHE A 31 5.42 -2.41 -7.44
CA PHE A 31 4.07 -2.21 -6.94
C PHE A 31 3.75 -3.28 -5.89
N LEU A 32 3.33 -2.86 -4.71
CA LEU A 32 2.84 -3.76 -3.65
C LEU A 32 1.38 -3.45 -3.35
N GLU A 33 0.56 -4.49 -3.28
CA GLU A 33 -0.81 -4.42 -2.80
C GLU A 33 -0.85 -4.89 -1.35
N ILE A 34 -1.31 -4.00 -0.47
CA ILE A 34 -1.44 -4.23 0.96
C ILE A 34 -2.93 -4.24 1.33
N ASP A 35 -3.38 -5.32 1.94
CA ASP A 35 -4.69 -5.36 2.61
C ASP A 35 -4.48 -5.14 4.11
N CYS A 36 -5.03 -4.04 4.63
CA CYS A 36 -4.92 -3.65 6.03
C CYS A 36 -6.28 -3.23 6.62
N ASP A 37 -6.35 -3.10 7.93
CA ASP A 37 -7.51 -2.51 8.61
C ASP A 37 -7.35 -1.00 8.82
N GLU A 38 -8.26 -0.43 9.62
CA GLU A 38 -8.24 0.96 10.02
C GLU A 38 -7.12 1.34 10.98
N ASP A 39 -6.71 0.38 11.82
CA ASP A 39 -5.65 0.50 12.82
C ASP A 39 -4.25 0.37 12.20
N GLY A 40 -4.16 -0.07 10.93
CA GLY A 40 -2.91 -0.26 10.20
C GLY A 40 -2.33 -1.67 10.33
N THR A 41 -3.07 -2.62 10.91
CA THR A 41 -2.68 -4.03 10.90
C THR A 41 -2.73 -4.56 9.48
N ILE A 42 -1.60 -5.08 9.00
CA ILE A 42 -1.48 -5.67 7.67
C ILE A 42 -1.86 -7.14 7.74
N TYR A 43 -2.82 -7.55 6.92
CA TYR A 43 -3.24 -8.94 6.81
C TYR A 43 -2.59 -9.67 5.65
N LYS A 44 -2.29 -8.93 4.57
CA LYS A 44 -1.75 -9.50 3.35
C LYS A 44 -0.90 -8.47 2.61
N GLU A 45 0.28 -8.92 2.18
CA GLU A 45 1.13 -8.23 1.23
C GLU A 45 1.22 -9.04 -0.06
N ARG A 46 1.11 -8.37 -1.20
CA ARG A 46 1.27 -8.99 -2.52
C ARG A 46 2.12 -8.11 -3.44
N LYS A 47 3.21 -8.68 -3.95
CA LYS A 47 3.99 -8.09 -5.04
C LYS A 47 3.21 -8.18 -6.35
N LEU A 48 3.05 -7.05 -7.03
CA LEU A 48 2.39 -6.97 -8.32
C LEU A 48 3.45 -6.90 -9.43
N PRO A 49 3.27 -7.64 -10.54
CA PRO A 49 4.23 -7.64 -11.64
C PRO A 49 4.20 -6.34 -12.45
N SER A 50 3.13 -5.56 -12.35
CA SER A 50 2.93 -4.33 -13.12
C SER A 50 1.98 -3.36 -12.42
N GLN A 51 1.93 -2.12 -12.91
CA GLN A 51 1.00 -1.11 -12.41
C GLN A 51 -0.45 -1.58 -12.64
N PRO A 52 -1.32 -1.55 -11.60
CA PRO A 52 -2.74 -1.78 -11.76
C PRO A 52 -3.35 -0.82 -12.79
N ARG A 53 -4.33 -1.32 -13.57
CA ARG A 53 -5.04 -0.50 -14.56
C ARG A 53 -6.27 0.20 -14.00
N GLU A 54 -6.82 -0.32 -12.91
CA GLU A 54 -8.10 0.11 -12.35
C GLU A 54 -7.94 0.90 -11.05
N ALA A 55 -8.83 1.86 -10.84
CA ALA A 55 -8.95 2.67 -9.63
C ALA A 55 -9.59 1.89 -8.48
N ARG A 56 -8.89 0.89 -7.95
CA ARG A 56 -9.43 -0.06 -6.95
C ARG A 56 -8.82 0.06 -5.55
N TYR A 57 -7.95 1.03 -5.31
CA TYR A 57 -7.27 1.20 -4.03
C TYR A 57 -7.94 2.29 -3.21
N HIS A 58 -8.08 2.06 -1.90
CA HIS A 58 -8.56 3.08 -0.98
C HIS A 58 -7.52 4.19 -0.82
N GLU A 59 -6.24 3.80 -0.82
CA GLU A 59 -5.11 4.71 -0.71
C GLU A 59 -3.98 4.31 -1.65
N VAL A 60 -3.21 5.31 -2.08
CA VAL A 60 -1.99 5.10 -2.87
C VAL A 60 -0.86 5.82 -2.16
N TRP A 61 0.22 5.10 -1.90
CA TRP A 61 1.39 5.58 -1.17
C TRP A 61 2.62 5.38 -2.05
N GLU A 62 3.57 6.31 -1.98
CA GLU A 62 4.84 6.21 -2.70
C GLU A 62 6.01 6.26 -1.72
N ASN A 63 7.00 5.40 -1.94
CA ASN A 63 8.32 5.46 -1.32
C ASN A 63 9.37 5.62 -2.42
N ASP A 64 10.27 6.58 -2.24
CA ASP A 64 11.30 6.93 -3.20
C ASP A 64 12.73 6.54 -2.75
N GLU A 65 12.85 5.63 -1.77
CA GLU A 65 14.12 5.22 -1.12
C GLU A 65 14.86 4.08 -1.86
N ALA A 66 14.40 3.69 -3.06
CA ALA A 66 14.98 2.63 -3.88
C ALA A 66 15.00 1.23 -3.21
N LYS A 67 14.11 1.00 -2.25
CA LYS A 67 13.95 -0.30 -1.58
C LYS A 67 12.96 -1.18 -2.32
N THR A 68 13.03 -2.47 -2.05
CA THR A 68 12.27 -3.50 -2.76
C THR A 68 11.10 -4.08 -1.97
N ASP A 69 11.07 -3.83 -0.68
CA ASP A 69 10.17 -4.45 0.28
C ASP A 69 9.62 -3.39 1.23
N PHE A 70 8.33 -3.50 1.57
CA PHE A 70 7.62 -2.53 2.40
C PHE A 70 8.30 -2.33 3.77
N ALA A 71 8.72 -3.41 4.41
CA ALA A 71 9.34 -3.38 5.74
C ALA A 71 10.73 -2.69 5.76
N SER A 72 11.38 -2.55 4.61
CA SER A 72 12.70 -1.92 4.48
C SER A 72 12.60 -0.41 4.21
N CYS A 73 11.39 0.11 4.02
CA CYS A 73 11.10 1.52 3.76
C CYS A 73 10.77 2.24 5.07
N HIS A 74 11.28 3.46 5.24
CA HIS A 74 11.05 4.27 6.44
C HIS A 74 10.13 5.46 6.19
N ARG A 75 10.00 5.90 4.94
CA ARG A 75 9.21 7.09 4.59
C ARG A 75 8.23 6.79 3.48
N PHE A 76 6.95 6.94 3.77
CA PHE A 76 5.90 6.84 2.76
C PHE A 76 5.16 8.17 2.61
N LYS A 77 4.88 8.55 1.36
CA LYS A 77 4.10 9.73 1.01
C LYS A 77 2.77 9.27 0.44
N ARG A 78 1.67 9.64 1.09
CA ARG A 78 0.32 9.39 0.55
C ARG A 78 0.06 10.28 -0.66
N LYS A 79 -0.41 9.69 -1.76
CA LYS A 79 -0.83 10.37 -2.98
C LYS A 79 -2.34 10.51 -3.00
N TYR A 80 -2.81 11.71 -2.67
CA TYR A 80 -4.22 12.07 -2.76
C TYR A 80 -4.62 12.33 -4.20
N GLY A 81 -5.82 11.91 -4.60
CA GLY A 81 -6.34 12.11 -5.96
C GLY A 81 -5.62 11.29 -7.03
N HIS A 82 -4.88 10.26 -6.63
CA HIS A 82 -4.15 9.42 -7.58
C HIS A 82 -5.13 8.66 -8.50
N LYS A 83 -4.77 8.46 -9.77
CA LYS A 83 -5.61 7.76 -10.77
C LYS A 83 -6.06 6.35 -10.37
N LEU A 84 -5.28 5.69 -9.50
CA LEU A 84 -5.56 4.35 -8.97
C LEU A 84 -6.33 4.35 -7.64
N GLN A 85 -6.52 5.53 -7.06
CA GLN A 85 -7.36 5.71 -5.88
C GLN A 85 -8.83 5.66 -6.30
N LYS A 86 -9.64 4.86 -5.61
CA LYS A 86 -11.09 4.84 -5.77
C LYS A 86 -11.63 6.26 -5.62
N ARG A 87 -12.50 6.67 -6.56
CA ARG A 87 -13.36 7.84 -6.32
C ARG A 87 -14.27 7.50 -5.14
N LYS A 88 -14.29 8.40 -4.16
CA LYS A 88 -15.27 8.38 -3.08
C LYS A 88 -16.63 8.78 -3.61
#